data_AF-A0A2S8PK04-F1
#
_entry.id   AF-A0A2S8PK04-F1
#
_cell.length_a   1.000
_cell.length_b   1.000
_cell.length_c   1.000
_cell.angle_alpha   90.00
_cell.angle_beta   90.00
_cell.angle_gamma   90.00
#
_symmetry.space_group_name_H-M   'P 1'
#
loop_
_entity.id
_entity.type
_entity.pdbx_description
1 polymer ?
#
loop_
_entity_poly.entity_id
_entity_poly.type
_entity_poly.pdbx_seq_one_letter_code
_entity_poly.pdbx_strand_id
1 'polypeptide(L)'
;MIINRPDSGQAGLIGYLGDGGLVRSIGVDGGSIRGSYSSGGLVGDNRGGTVELSYSTADISGGDNVGGLVGNMYPGVVRQSYATGAVTGTYAVGGLVGRADLGSLIEDAYAIGSVAGKSEVGGLVGRHVATINRAYAAGRVSGSGSEVGGLVGRDFSPTSIVTSGYYDAAATGHGGGQTTASMKRKSTFESWDFSGNWTIEEGKTYPFLQGIKANIGRDAAPPAVVNIRIEQPDSILLTFDEEVNLLSAG
;
A
#
# COMPACT_ATOMS: atom_id res chain seq x y z
N MET A 1 -9.02 8.42 15.47
CA MET A 1 -10.49 8.30 15.27
C MET A 1 -10.94 6.85 15.48
N ILE A 2 -12.15 6.55 15.97
CA ILE A 2 -12.65 5.15 16.05
C ILE A 2 -13.99 5.06 15.31
N ILE A 3 -14.06 4.20 14.29
CA ILE A 3 -15.31 3.87 13.58
C ILE A 3 -15.52 2.36 13.72
N ASN A 4 -16.51 1.94 14.50
CA ASN A 4 -16.83 0.52 14.69
C ASN A 4 -18.24 0.24 14.19
N ARG A 5 -18.36 -0.35 13.00
CA ARG A 5 -19.64 -0.71 12.38
C ARG A 5 -19.65 -2.19 11.95
N PRO A 6 -19.59 -3.13 12.91
CA PRO A 6 -19.47 -4.56 12.60
C PRO A 6 -20.70 -5.10 11.86
N ASP A 7 -21.85 -4.43 11.96
CA ASP A 7 -23.10 -4.85 11.31
C ASP A 7 -23.42 -4.07 10.03
N SER A 8 -22.63 -3.03 9.69
CA SER A 8 -22.84 -2.26 8.46
C SER A 8 -21.90 -2.74 7.35
N GLY A 9 -22.44 -2.91 6.14
CA GLY A 9 -21.65 -3.36 5.00
C GLY A 9 -20.60 -2.37 4.50
N GLN A 10 -20.59 -1.11 4.94
CA GLN A 10 -19.72 -0.06 4.38
C GLN A 10 -19.12 0.79 5.51
N ALA A 11 -17.81 0.65 5.74
CA ALA A 11 -17.09 1.35 6.79
C ALA A 11 -15.95 2.20 6.24
N GLY A 12 -15.85 3.41 6.78
CA GLY A 12 -14.85 4.43 6.43
C GLY A 12 -15.33 5.77 6.94
N LEU A 13 -14.51 6.82 6.82
CA LEU A 13 -14.97 8.18 7.07
C LEU A 13 -16.20 8.50 6.20
N ILE A 14 -16.19 8.00 4.97
CA ILE A 14 -17.28 8.03 4.01
C ILE A 14 -17.67 6.58 3.72
N GLY A 15 -18.89 6.19 4.07
CA GLY A 15 -19.35 4.81 3.81
C GLY A 15 -19.50 4.53 2.31
N TYR A 16 -20.10 5.45 1.57
CA TYR A 16 -20.41 5.34 0.15
C TYR A 16 -20.06 6.62 -0.59
N LEU A 17 -19.29 6.52 -1.67
CA LEU A 17 -18.97 7.62 -2.58
C LEU A 17 -19.57 7.29 -3.96
N GLY A 18 -20.60 8.02 -4.36
CA GLY A 18 -21.30 7.80 -5.64
C GLY A 18 -20.67 8.50 -6.83
N ASP A 19 -21.34 8.36 -7.97
CA ASP A 19 -20.91 8.89 -9.26
C ASP A 19 -20.71 10.41 -9.23
N GLY A 20 -19.58 10.87 -9.75
CA GLY A 20 -19.17 12.28 -9.70
C GLY A 20 -18.76 12.78 -8.31
N GLY A 21 -18.80 11.94 -7.27
CA GLY A 21 -18.33 12.29 -5.93
C GLY A 21 -16.83 12.57 -5.91
N LEU A 22 -16.41 13.60 -5.17
CA LEU A 22 -15.01 13.98 -5.02
C LEU A 22 -14.60 14.01 -3.56
N VAL A 23 -13.58 13.23 -3.22
CA VAL A 23 -12.86 13.30 -1.95
C VAL A 23 -11.45 13.75 -2.26
N ARG A 24 -11.10 14.97 -1.85
CA ARG A 24 -9.81 15.57 -2.17
C ARG A 24 -9.15 16.18 -0.95
N SER A 25 -7.85 15.96 -0.80
CA SER A 25 -7.05 16.60 0.24
C SER A 25 -7.54 16.28 1.64
N ILE A 26 -8.03 15.05 1.84
CA ILE A 26 -8.49 14.54 3.13
C ILE A 26 -7.49 13.52 3.67
N GLY A 27 -7.09 13.72 4.93
CA GLY A 27 -6.27 12.80 5.69
C GLY A 27 -7.04 12.20 6.84
N VAL A 28 -6.87 10.90 7.08
CA VAL A 28 -7.26 10.24 8.32
C VAL A 28 -6.00 9.93 9.12
N ASP A 29 -5.78 10.67 10.21
CA ASP A 29 -4.64 10.47 11.11
C ASP A 29 -4.98 9.48 12.23
N GLY A 30 -4.58 8.23 12.04
CA GLY A 30 -4.59 7.17 13.03
C GLY A 30 -5.96 6.74 13.56
N GLY A 31 -5.91 5.81 14.50
CA GLY A 31 -7.09 5.17 15.08
C GLY A 31 -7.52 3.93 14.31
N SER A 32 -8.75 3.47 14.54
CA SER A 32 -9.20 2.16 14.03
C SER A 32 -10.57 2.23 13.36
N ILE A 33 -10.69 1.50 12.24
CA ILE A 33 -11.94 1.32 11.51
C ILE A 33 -12.25 -0.16 11.42
N ARG A 34 -13.49 -0.53 11.75
CA ARG A 34 -13.99 -1.89 11.66
C ARG A 34 -15.32 -1.94 10.91
N GLY A 35 -15.38 -2.71 9.83
CA GLY A 35 -16.61 -3.01 9.07
C GLY A 35 -16.78 -4.51 8.80
N SER A 36 -17.89 -4.92 8.18
CA SER A 36 -18.11 -6.33 7.81
C SER A 36 -17.86 -6.63 6.34
N TYR A 37 -18.36 -5.81 5.42
CA TYR A 37 -18.29 -6.12 3.99
C TYR A 37 -17.23 -5.31 3.24
N SER A 38 -17.36 -3.99 3.12
CA SER A 38 -16.38 -3.11 2.47
C SER A 38 -15.87 -2.07 3.46
N SER A 39 -14.57 -2.10 3.74
CA SER A 39 -13.93 -1.23 4.74
C SER A 39 -12.73 -0.51 4.15
N GLY A 40 -12.74 0.81 4.21
CA GLY A 40 -11.63 1.68 3.84
C GLY A 40 -11.31 2.69 4.92
N GLY A 41 -10.05 3.14 5.00
CA GLY A 41 -9.66 4.26 5.85
C GLY A 41 -10.49 5.51 5.60
N LEU A 42 -10.71 5.81 4.32
CA LEU A 42 -11.42 7.00 3.88
C LEU A 42 -12.78 6.66 3.28
N VAL A 43 -12.85 5.70 2.35
CA VAL A 43 -14.08 5.32 1.65
C VAL A 43 -14.36 3.83 1.76
N GLY A 44 -15.55 3.44 2.23
CA GLY A 44 -15.98 2.04 2.25
C GLY A 44 -16.20 1.48 0.85
N ASP A 45 -17.13 2.08 0.10
CA ASP A 45 -17.53 1.68 -1.25
C ASP A 45 -17.53 2.90 -2.19
N ASN A 46 -16.67 2.87 -3.22
CA ASN A 46 -16.54 3.92 -4.23
C ASN A 46 -17.17 3.45 -5.56
N ARG A 47 -18.27 4.10 -5.97
CA ARG A 47 -19.05 3.76 -7.18
C ARG A 47 -19.22 4.98 -8.09
N GLY A 48 -18.18 5.26 -8.86
CA GLY A 48 -18.08 6.36 -9.82
C GLY A 48 -17.42 7.61 -9.27
N GLY A 49 -16.91 7.56 -8.04
CA GLY A 49 -16.26 8.68 -7.38
C GLY A 49 -14.74 8.72 -7.55
N THR A 50 -14.17 9.87 -7.20
CA THR A 50 -12.72 10.13 -7.20
C THR A 50 -12.22 10.40 -5.79
N VAL A 51 -11.18 9.67 -5.39
CA VAL A 51 -10.37 9.94 -4.20
C VAL A 51 -9.00 10.44 -4.68
N GLU A 52 -8.65 11.68 -4.36
CA GLU A 52 -7.39 12.30 -4.81
C GLU A 52 -6.66 13.06 -3.72
N LEU A 53 -5.32 13.10 -3.78
CA LEU A 53 -4.49 13.85 -2.83
C LEU A 53 -4.81 13.53 -1.36
N SER A 54 -5.17 12.28 -1.08
CA SER A 54 -5.76 11.88 0.19
C SER A 54 -5.00 10.72 0.82
N TYR A 55 -5.15 10.53 2.13
CA TYR A 55 -4.45 9.45 2.82
C TYR A 55 -5.18 8.92 4.05
N SER A 56 -4.75 7.74 4.48
CA SER A 56 -5.17 7.14 5.76
C SER A 56 -3.99 6.48 6.47
N THR A 57 -3.83 6.77 7.75
CA THR A 57 -2.91 6.08 8.66
C THR A 57 -3.64 5.25 9.72
N ALA A 58 -4.96 5.10 9.60
CA ALA A 58 -5.78 4.31 10.50
C ALA A 58 -5.64 2.80 10.25
N ASP A 59 -5.69 2.02 11.32
CA ASP A 59 -5.73 0.57 11.26
C ASP A 59 -7.13 0.10 10.85
N ILE A 60 -7.21 -0.73 9.82
CA ILE A 60 -8.47 -1.18 9.23
C ILE A 60 -8.64 -2.68 9.49
N SER A 61 -9.79 -3.06 10.01
CA SER A 61 -10.21 -4.45 10.13
C SER A 61 -11.55 -4.67 9.42
N GLY A 62 -11.69 -5.76 8.67
CA GLY A 62 -12.95 -6.05 7.99
C GLY A 62 -13.14 -7.52 7.59
N GLY A 63 -14.27 -7.82 6.95
CA GLY A 63 -14.55 -9.15 6.40
C GLY A 63 -14.09 -9.26 4.95
N ASP A 64 -14.90 -8.80 4.02
CA ASP A 64 -14.73 -9.16 2.60
C ASP A 64 -13.72 -8.28 1.87
N ASN A 65 -14.05 -7.03 1.55
CA ASN A 65 -13.19 -6.10 0.82
C ASN A 65 -12.59 -5.07 1.79
N VAL A 66 -11.29 -5.17 2.07
CA VAL A 66 -10.63 -4.32 3.07
C VAL A 66 -9.43 -3.64 2.43
N GLY A 67 -9.46 -2.31 2.37
CA GLY A 67 -8.36 -1.49 1.90
C GLY A 67 -7.90 -0.48 2.94
N GLY A 68 -6.62 -0.14 2.96
CA GLY A 68 -6.13 0.91 3.86
C GLY A 68 -6.73 2.28 3.58
N LEU A 69 -7.11 2.56 2.32
CA LEU A 69 -7.77 3.81 1.91
C LEU A 69 -9.20 3.58 1.42
N VAL A 70 -9.41 2.63 0.52
CA VAL A 70 -10.72 2.33 -0.09
C VAL A 70 -11.05 0.84 0.00
N GLY A 71 -12.22 0.47 0.50
CA GLY A 71 -12.63 -0.94 0.59
C GLY A 71 -12.91 -1.55 -0.79
N ASN A 72 -13.88 -0.99 -1.50
CA ASN A 72 -14.34 -1.46 -2.81
C ASN A 72 -14.41 -0.32 -3.85
N MET A 73 -14.06 -0.61 -5.10
CA MET A 73 -14.18 0.32 -6.24
C MET A 73 -14.95 -0.31 -7.40
N TYR A 74 -16.06 0.32 -7.84
CA TYR A 74 -16.97 -0.21 -8.87
C TYR A 74 -17.71 0.85 -9.72
N PRO A 75 -17.16 1.24 -10.90
CA PRO A 75 -15.76 1.61 -11.05
C PRO A 75 -15.44 2.84 -10.19
N GLY A 76 -14.17 3.18 -9.97
CA GLY A 76 -13.81 4.43 -9.27
C GLY A 76 -12.39 4.88 -9.58
N VAL A 77 -11.99 6.04 -9.06
CA VAL A 77 -10.61 6.54 -9.18
C VAL A 77 -10.00 6.74 -7.80
N VAL A 78 -8.77 6.24 -7.63
CA VAL A 78 -7.86 6.61 -6.54
C VAL A 78 -6.60 7.15 -7.19
N ARG A 79 -6.24 8.40 -6.91
CA ARG A 79 -5.03 9.02 -7.48
C ARG A 79 -4.23 9.84 -6.48
N GLN A 80 -2.90 9.86 -6.62
CA GLN A 80 -2.03 10.68 -5.77
C GLN A 80 -2.36 10.50 -4.28
N SER A 81 -2.53 9.25 -3.84
CA SER A 81 -3.08 8.93 -2.52
C SER A 81 -2.37 7.74 -1.89
N TYR A 82 -2.39 7.63 -0.56
CA TYR A 82 -1.66 6.56 0.11
C TYR A 82 -2.32 6.02 1.39
N ALA A 83 -1.86 4.86 1.83
CA ALA A 83 -2.22 4.28 3.12
C ALA A 83 -1.01 3.72 3.88
N THR A 84 -0.99 3.92 5.20
CA THR A 84 0.13 3.46 6.06
C THR A 84 -0.31 2.65 7.27
N GLY A 85 -1.60 2.63 7.60
CA GLY A 85 -2.14 1.85 8.72
C GLY A 85 -2.19 0.35 8.39
N ALA A 86 -2.22 -0.48 9.44
CA ALA A 86 -2.32 -1.93 9.25
C ALA A 86 -3.69 -2.33 8.71
N VAL A 87 -3.74 -3.29 7.79
CA VAL A 87 -4.97 -3.78 7.17
C VAL A 87 -5.14 -5.26 7.47
N THR A 88 -6.24 -5.61 8.15
CA THR A 88 -6.60 -7.01 8.44
C THR A 88 -7.98 -7.33 7.84
N GLY A 89 -8.07 -8.39 7.05
CA GLY A 89 -9.33 -8.80 6.42
C GLY A 89 -9.48 -10.30 6.25
N THR A 90 -10.48 -10.73 5.48
CA THR A 90 -10.71 -12.14 5.16
C THR A 90 -10.52 -12.44 3.68
N TYR A 91 -11.21 -11.75 2.76
CA TYR A 91 -11.31 -12.23 1.36
C TYR A 91 -10.53 -11.44 0.30
N ALA A 92 -10.67 -10.12 0.24
CA ALA A 92 -9.95 -9.25 -0.70
C ALA A 92 -9.32 -8.11 0.11
N VAL A 93 -8.04 -8.27 0.42
CA VAL A 93 -7.34 -7.43 1.39
C VAL A 93 -6.17 -6.75 0.70
N GLY A 94 -6.22 -5.43 0.60
CA GLY A 94 -5.15 -4.63 -0.02
C GLY A 94 -4.63 -3.56 0.92
N GLY A 95 -3.34 -3.26 0.85
CA GLY A 95 -2.77 -2.17 1.64
C GLY A 95 -3.38 -0.80 1.28
N LEU A 96 -3.79 -0.59 0.02
CA LEU A 96 -4.48 0.63 -0.42
C LEU A 96 -5.96 0.36 -0.72
N VAL A 97 -6.25 -0.63 -1.58
CA VAL A 97 -7.59 -0.95 -2.08
C VAL A 97 -7.91 -2.43 -1.88
N GLY A 98 -9.04 -2.76 -1.25
CA GLY A 98 -9.44 -4.16 -1.08
C GLY A 98 -9.75 -4.83 -2.42
N ARG A 99 -10.76 -4.31 -3.12
CA ARG A 99 -11.19 -4.78 -4.45
C ARG A 99 -11.32 -3.62 -5.44
N ALA A 100 -10.72 -3.78 -6.62
CA ALA A 100 -10.86 -2.86 -7.74
C ALA A 100 -11.43 -3.58 -8.97
N ASP A 101 -12.65 -3.23 -9.37
CA ASP A 101 -13.33 -3.82 -10.53
C ASP A 101 -13.07 -3.07 -11.85
N LEU A 102 -13.51 -3.68 -12.95
CA LEU A 102 -13.35 -3.19 -14.31
C LEU A 102 -13.77 -1.73 -14.46
N GLY A 103 -12.90 -0.94 -15.10
CA GLY A 103 -13.07 0.50 -15.28
C GLY A 103 -12.53 1.35 -14.12
N SER A 104 -12.05 0.72 -13.04
CA SER A 104 -11.37 1.45 -11.96
C SER A 104 -9.93 1.83 -12.32
N LEU A 105 -9.45 2.93 -11.74
CA LEU A 105 -8.09 3.43 -11.89
C LEU A 105 -7.45 3.68 -10.53
N ILE A 106 -6.25 3.11 -10.34
CA ILE A 106 -5.36 3.39 -9.22
C ILE A 106 -4.08 3.99 -9.81
N GLU A 107 -3.81 5.25 -9.52
CA GLU A 107 -2.73 6.00 -10.16
C GLU A 107 -1.89 6.81 -9.16
N ASP A 108 -0.57 6.81 -9.30
CA ASP A 108 0.32 7.60 -8.45
C ASP A 108 0.05 7.35 -6.95
N ALA A 109 0.05 6.09 -6.54
CA ALA A 109 -0.47 5.70 -5.22
C ALA A 109 0.42 4.68 -4.51
N TYR A 110 0.36 4.64 -3.18
CA TYR A 110 1.20 3.69 -2.44
C TYR A 110 0.61 3.18 -1.13
N ALA A 111 1.08 1.99 -0.72
CA ALA A 111 0.75 1.40 0.57
C ALA A 111 2.00 0.86 1.28
N ILE A 112 2.16 1.20 2.55
CA ILE A 112 3.31 0.76 3.37
C ILE A 112 2.91 0.11 4.70
N GLY A 113 1.62 0.09 5.02
CA GLY A 113 1.09 -0.63 6.18
C GLY A 113 1.14 -2.14 5.98
N SER A 114 1.23 -2.91 7.08
CA SER A 114 1.16 -4.37 7.00
C SER A 114 -0.23 -4.83 6.56
N VAL A 115 -0.27 -5.92 5.79
CA VAL A 115 -1.51 -6.49 5.25
C VAL A 115 -1.61 -7.96 5.69
N ALA A 116 -2.72 -8.31 6.33
CA ALA A 116 -3.03 -9.66 6.78
C ALA A 116 -4.42 -10.09 6.31
N GLY A 117 -4.53 -11.27 5.69
CA GLY A 117 -5.82 -11.79 5.22
C GLY A 117 -5.88 -13.30 5.09
N LYS A 118 -6.98 -13.84 4.56
CA LYS A 118 -7.10 -15.28 4.26
C LYS A 118 -6.97 -15.59 2.78
N SER A 119 -7.66 -14.84 1.91
CA SER A 119 -7.62 -14.96 0.44
C SER A 119 -7.33 -13.61 -0.19
N GLU A 120 -6.96 -13.60 -1.48
CA GLU A 120 -6.75 -12.41 -2.34
C GLU A 120 -6.09 -11.23 -1.57
N VAL A 121 -4.88 -11.48 -1.03
CA VAL A 121 -4.15 -10.53 -0.18
C VAL A 121 -3.00 -9.90 -0.96
N GLY A 122 -3.07 -8.59 -1.21
CA GLY A 122 -2.05 -7.85 -1.93
C GLY A 122 -1.47 -6.70 -1.13
N GLY A 123 -0.18 -6.39 -1.33
CA GLY A 123 0.44 -5.25 -0.67
C GLY A 123 -0.19 -3.90 -1.07
N LEU A 124 -0.67 -3.76 -2.32
CA LEU A 124 -1.41 -2.59 -2.79
C LEU A 124 -2.90 -2.89 -2.97
N VAL A 125 -3.22 -3.93 -3.75
CA VAL A 125 -4.60 -4.31 -4.11
C VAL A 125 -4.87 -5.78 -3.82
N GLY A 126 -5.94 -6.10 -3.10
CA GLY A 126 -6.31 -7.49 -2.84
C GLY A 126 -6.75 -8.20 -4.12
N ARG A 127 -7.88 -7.75 -4.70
CA ARG A 127 -8.43 -8.24 -5.97
C ARG A 127 -8.36 -7.19 -7.06
N HIS A 128 -7.72 -7.51 -8.16
CA HIS A 128 -7.45 -6.59 -9.26
C HIS A 128 -8.12 -7.05 -10.56
N VAL A 129 -9.09 -6.26 -11.01
CA VAL A 129 -9.71 -6.30 -12.36
C VAL A 129 -9.67 -4.90 -12.97
N ALA A 130 -8.62 -4.13 -12.70
CA ALA A 130 -8.59 -2.68 -12.91
C ALA A 130 -7.32 -2.24 -13.64
N THR A 131 -7.05 -0.93 -13.65
CA THR A 131 -5.75 -0.39 -14.07
C THR A 131 -5.00 0.13 -12.84
N ILE A 132 -3.76 -0.36 -12.68
CA ILE A 132 -2.78 0.20 -11.75
C ILE A 132 -1.69 0.89 -12.58
N ASN A 133 -1.40 2.15 -12.25
CA ASN A 133 -0.39 2.95 -12.93
C ASN A 133 0.49 3.69 -11.90
N ARG A 134 1.81 3.53 -11.99
CA ARG A 134 2.78 4.22 -11.10
C ARG A 134 2.41 4.10 -9.63
N ALA A 135 2.39 2.87 -9.12
CA ALA A 135 1.99 2.61 -7.75
C ALA A 135 2.91 1.58 -7.09
N TYR A 136 3.00 1.60 -5.77
CA TYR A 136 3.84 0.65 -5.07
C TYR A 136 3.35 0.16 -3.70
N ALA A 137 3.86 -1.00 -3.30
CA ALA A 137 3.68 -1.55 -1.96
C ALA A 137 5.02 -1.83 -1.27
N ALA A 138 5.12 -1.53 0.02
CA ALA A 138 6.30 -1.85 0.84
C ALA A 138 5.97 -2.29 2.27
N GLY A 139 4.72 -2.64 2.56
CA GLY A 139 4.32 -3.21 3.84
C GLY A 139 4.36 -4.73 3.82
N ARG A 140 4.65 -5.37 4.97
CA ARG A 140 4.62 -6.84 5.10
C ARG A 140 3.27 -7.40 4.70
N VAL A 141 3.26 -8.41 3.82
CA VAL A 141 2.03 -9.06 3.34
C VAL A 141 1.99 -10.51 3.82
N SER A 142 0.92 -10.87 4.52
CA SER A 142 0.72 -12.24 5.02
C SER A 142 -0.69 -12.73 4.74
N GLY A 143 -0.81 -13.98 4.30
CA GLY A 143 -2.11 -14.63 4.13
C GLY A 143 -2.02 -16.13 4.27
N SER A 144 -3.14 -16.77 4.59
CA SER A 144 -3.23 -18.22 4.76
C SER A 144 -3.62 -18.98 3.49
N GLY A 145 -4.03 -18.27 2.43
CA GLY A 145 -4.47 -18.83 1.14
C GLY A 145 -3.37 -18.81 0.08
N SER A 146 -3.75 -19.19 -1.15
CA SER A 146 -2.82 -19.30 -2.29
C SER A 146 -2.65 -18.01 -3.11
N GLU A 147 -3.51 -17.03 -2.90
CA GLU A 147 -3.55 -15.78 -3.68
C GLU A 147 -3.03 -14.62 -2.82
N VAL A 148 -1.73 -14.68 -2.49
CA VAL A 148 -1.03 -13.68 -1.68
C VAL A 148 0.15 -13.15 -2.50
N GLY A 149 0.23 -11.84 -2.70
CA GLY A 149 1.27 -11.24 -3.52
C GLY A 149 1.75 -9.88 -3.01
N GLY A 150 2.99 -9.53 -3.37
CA GLY A 150 3.63 -8.31 -2.88
C GLY A 150 2.98 -7.02 -3.37
N LEU A 151 2.41 -7.00 -4.59
CA LEU A 151 1.65 -5.86 -5.13
C LEU A 151 0.15 -6.15 -5.20
N VAL A 152 -0.22 -7.24 -5.88
CA VAL A 152 -1.61 -7.68 -6.08
C VAL A 152 -1.76 -9.09 -5.51
N GLY A 153 -2.87 -9.36 -4.81
CA GLY A 153 -3.19 -10.70 -4.31
C GLY A 153 -3.69 -11.63 -5.42
N ARG A 154 -4.82 -11.25 -6.04
CA ARG A 154 -5.39 -11.94 -7.21
C ARG A 154 -5.57 -10.99 -8.38
N ASP A 155 -4.94 -11.33 -9.50
CA ASP A 155 -4.98 -10.58 -10.75
C ASP A 155 -5.82 -11.30 -11.81
N PHE A 156 -6.68 -10.57 -12.52
CA PHE A 156 -7.53 -11.11 -13.60
C PHE A 156 -7.03 -10.63 -14.97
N SER A 157 -5.80 -10.98 -15.34
CA SER A 157 -5.25 -10.75 -16.68
C SER A 157 -6.01 -11.57 -17.75
N PRO A 158 -6.21 -11.06 -18.99
CA PRO A 158 -5.69 -9.80 -19.55
C PRO A 158 -6.58 -8.57 -19.31
N THR A 159 -7.70 -8.70 -18.60
CA THR A 159 -8.59 -7.55 -18.31
C THR A 159 -7.99 -6.56 -17.30
N SER A 160 -6.96 -7.00 -16.58
CA SER A 160 -6.24 -6.22 -15.57
C SER A 160 -4.92 -5.71 -16.15
N ILE A 161 -4.60 -4.44 -15.90
CA ILE A 161 -3.40 -3.80 -16.44
C ILE A 161 -2.58 -3.23 -15.30
N VAL A 162 -1.31 -3.61 -15.21
CA VAL A 162 -0.34 -3.00 -14.30
C VAL A 162 0.75 -2.35 -15.15
N THR A 163 0.86 -1.03 -15.07
CA THR A 163 1.91 -0.25 -15.72
C THR A 163 2.76 0.43 -14.66
N SER A 164 4.07 0.16 -14.65
CA SER A 164 5.00 0.76 -13.68
C SER A 164 4.54 0.59 -12.22
N GLY A 165 4.04 -0.60 -11.89
CA GLY A 165 3.71 -1.03 -10.54
C GLY A 165 4.88 -1.79 -9.91
N TYR A 166 5.23 -1.47 -8.67
CA TYR A 166 6.40 -2.02 -7.99
C TYR A 166 6.07 -2.48 -6.57
N TYR A 167 6.85 -3.41 -6.04
CA TYR A 167 6.81 -3.70 -4.62
C TYR A 167 8.19 -4.07 -4.12
N ASP A 168 8.43 -3.81 -2.85
CA ASP A 168 9.65 -4.23 -2.18
C ASP A 168 9.56 -5.72 -1.81
N ALA A 169 10.44 -6.54 -2.38
CA ALA A 169 10.41 -7.98 -2.18
C ALA A 169 10.69 -8.38 -0.71
N ALA A 170 11.65 -7.71 -0.07
CA ALA A 170 12.04 -8.02 1.30
C ALA A 170 10.98 -7.51 2.30
N ALA A 171 10.53 -6.27 2.13
CA ALA A 171 9.56 -5.66 3.03
C ALA A 171 8.19 -6.36 2.96
N THR A 172 7.72 -6.69 1.75
CA THR A 172 6.47 -7.45 1.59
C THR A 172 6.63 -8.91 2.00
N GLY A 173 7.82 -9.49 1.87
CA GLY A 173 8.08 -10.91 2.09
C GLY A 173 7.74 -11.78 0.89
N HIS A 174 7.71 -11.22 -0.33
CA HIS A 174 7.34 -11.91 -1.57
C HIS A 174 8.41 -11.72 -2.64
N GLY A 175 8.83 -12.80 -3.29
CA GLY A 175 9.83 -12.74 -4.37
C GLY A 175 9.27 -12.18 -5.68
N GLY A 176 10.14 -11.65 -6.55
CA GLY A 176 9.78 -11.08 -7.85
C GLY A 176 9.59 -9.56 -7.84
N GLY A 177 9.64 -8.92 -6.67
CA GLY A 177 9.67 -7.47 -6.51
C GLY A 177 11.07 -6.88 -6.69
N GLN A 178 11.16 -5.58 -6.50
CA GLN A 178 12.43 -4.85 -6.42
C GLN A 178 13.09 -5.05 -5.06
N THR A 179 14.40 -4.90 -4.99
CA THR A 179 15.11 -4.84 -3.70
C THR A 179 14.84 -3.51 -2.99
N THR A 180 15.04 -3.46 -1.67
CA THR A 180 14.97 -2.22 -0.88
C THR A 180 15.84 -1.12 -1.46
N ALA A 181 17.10 -1.42 -1.77
CA ALA A 181 17.99 -0.48 -2.44
C ALA A 181 17.40 0.04 -3.76
N SER A 182 16.93 -0.83 -4.65
CA SER A 182 16.32 -0.41 -5.93
C SER A 182 15.06 0.43 -5.72
N MET A 183 14.22 0.10 -4.74
CA MET A 183 13.03 0.88 -4.38
C MET A 183 13.38 2.27 -3.82
N LYS A 184 14.62 2.49 -3.36
CA LYS A 184 15.14 3.79 -2.91
C LYS A 184 15.96 4.53 -3.98
N ARG A 185 15.91 4.09 -5.25
CA ARG A 185 16.58 4.74 -6.41
C ARG A 185 15.58 5.33 -7.39
N LYS A 186 15.74 6.59 -7.77
CA LYS A 186 14.91 7.27 -8.78
C LYS A 186 14.95 6.55 -10.13
N SER A 187 16.10 5.98 -10.50
CA SER A 187 16.29 5.24 -11.76
C SER A 187 15.41 3.99 -11.88
N THR A 188 14.89 3.44 -10.78
CA THR A 188 13.93 2.32 -10.83
C THR A 188 12.56 2.74 -11.34
N PHE A 189 12.23 4.03 -11.21
CA PHE A 189 10.93 4.63 -11.48
C PHE A 189 10.98 5.57 -12.69
N GLU A 190 11.61 5.13 -13.79
CA GLU A 190 11.91 5.99 -14.97
C GLU A 190 10.67 6.69 -15.56
N SER A 191 9.49 6.06 -15.48
CA SER A 191 8.23 6.59 -16.00
C SER A 191 7.48 7.51 -15.02
N TRP A 192 8.03 7.76 -13.83
CA TRP A 192 7.38 8.54 -12.78
C TRP A 192 7.79 10.02 -12.86
N ASP A 193 6.82 10.90 -12.63
CA ASP A 193 7.07 12.34 -12.62
C ASP A 193 7.63 12.81 -11.27
N PHE A 194 8.96 12.90 -11.19
CA PHE A 194 9.67 13.48 -10.04
C PHE A 194 9.80 15.00 -10.09
N SER A 195 9.24 15.66 -11.10
CA SER A 195 9.21 17.13 -11.19
C SER A 195 7.94 17.73 -10.59
N GLY A 196 6.84 16.96 -10.56
CA GLY A 196 5.56 17.36 -9.99
C GLY A 196 5.02 16.41 -8.92
N ASN A 197 4.69 15.17 -9.30
CA ASN A 197 3.90 14.28 -8.45
C ASN A 197 4.71 13.63 -7.32
N TRP A 198 5.90 13.15 -7.64
CA TRP A 198 6.72 12.34 -6.77
C TRP A 198 7.99 13.07 -6.36
N THR A 199 8.53 12.69 -5.22
CA THR A 199 9.90 13.03 -4.79
C THR A 199 10.52 11.79 -4.17
N ILE A 200 11.85 11.75 -4.11
CA ILE A 200 12.60 10.67 -3.49
C ILE A 200 13.91 11.24 -2.94
N GLU A 201 14.30 10.85 -1.74
CA GLU A 201 15.64 11.10 -1.23
C GLU A 201 16.51 9.90 -1.60
N GLU A 202 17.38 10.07 -2.60
CA GLU A 202 18.22 9.01 -3.18
C GLU A 202 18.91 8.15 -2.12
N GLY A 203 18.65 6.84 -2.16
CA GLY A 203 19.21 5.85 -1.24
C GLY A 203 18.66 5.91 0.19
N LYS A 204 17.68 6.77 0.48
CA LYS A 204 17.16 6.98 1.84
C LYS A 204 15.68 6.65 1.98
N THR A 205 14.85 7.12 1.06
CA THR A 205 13.38 6.95 1.14
C THR A 205 12.87 6.20 -0.07
N TYR A 206 11.71 5.55 0.09
CA TYR A 206 10.89 5.22 -1.07
C TYR A 206 10.37 6.51 -1.74
N PRO A 207 9.85 6.46 -2.99
CA PRO A 207 9.15 7.60 -3.57
C PRO A 207 7.94 8.01 -2.73
N PHE A 208 7.74 9.31 -2.52
CA PHE A 208 6.57 9.83 -1.81
C PHE A 208 5.97 11.05 -2.52
N LEU A 209 4.71 11.37 -2.23
CA LEU A 209 3.90 12.31 -3.03
C LEU A 209 4.10 13.76 -2.58
N GLN A 210 4.44 14.67 -3.50
CA GLN A 210 4.65 16.08 -3.13
C GLN A 210 3.36 16.81 -2.72
N GLY A 211 2.20 16.37 -3.23
CA GLY A 211 0.90 17.02 -3.02
C GLY A 211 0.27 16.80 -1.63
N ILE A 212 0.83 15.92 -0.80
CA ILE A 212 0.31 15.62 0.55
C ILE A 212 1.36 16.00 1.59
N LYS A 213 1.11 17.05 2.38
CA LYS A 213 2.10 17.55 3.36
C LYS A 213 2.50 16.52 4.42
N ALA A 214 1.60 15.61 4.77
CA ALA A 214 1.78 14.67 5.85
C ALA A 214 2.86 13.62 5.54
N ASN A 215 2.92 13.06 4.32
CA ASN A 215 3.90 12.05 3.85
C ASN A 215 4.53 11.23 5.00
N ILE A 216 3.68 10.59 5.80
CA ILE A 216 4.07 9.91 7.04
C ILE A 216 4.63 8.54 6.65
N GLY A 217 5.73 8.11 7.28
CA GLY A 217 6.35 6.80 7.00
C GLY A 217 7.20 6.75 5.72
N ARG A 218 7.95 7.82 5.40
CA ARG A 218 8.78 7.92 4.17
C ARG A 218 9.87 6.85 4.05
N ASP A 219 10.22 6.21 5.17
CA ASP A 219 11.17 5.12 5.26
C ASP A 219 10.54 3.99 6.09
N ALA A 220 9.95 3.01 5.42
CA ALA A 220 9.11 1.99 6.05
C ALA A 220 9.77 0.60 6.13
N ALA A 221 10.91 0.41 5.46
CA ALA A 221 11.72 -0.79 5.62
C ALA A 221 13.05 -0.40 6.28
N PRO A 222 13.27 -0.76 7.56
CA PRO A 222 14.60 -0.61 8.14
C PRO A 222 15.58 -1.51 7.37
N PRO A 223 16.87 -1.13 7.31
CA PRO A 223 17.89 -1.94 6.65
C PRO A 223 17.89 -3.38 7.16
N ALA A 224 17.75 -4.34 6.26
CA ALA A 224 17.74 -5.75 6.55
C ALA A 224 19.14 -6.36 6.37
N VAL A 225 19.56 -7.19 7.32
CA VAL A 225 20.80 -7.96 7.19
C VAL A 225 20.61 -9.06 6.14
N VAL A 226 21.37 -8.99 5.05
CA VAL A 226 21.36 -9.98 3.95
C VAL A 226 22.44 -11.04 4.09
N ASN A 227 23.50 -10.76 4.84
CA ASN A 227 24.57 -11.73 5.08
C ASN A 227 25.22 -11.53 6.44
N ILE A 228 25.58 -12.64 7.08
CA ILE A 228 26.33 -12.68 8.34
C ILE A 228 27.49 -13.65 8.15
N ARG A 229 28.73 -13.17 8.27
CA ARG A 229 29.92 -14.03 8.26
C ARG A 229 30.89 -13.70 9.37
N ILE A 230 31.51 -14.71 9.94
CA ILE A 230 32.63 -14.56 10.89
C ILE A 230 33.90 -14.38 10.05
N GLU A 231 34.56 -13.23 10.14
CA GLU A 231 35.83 -13.00 9.43
C GLU A 231 37.04 -13.40 10.28
N GLN A 232 36.92 -13.27 11.60
CA GLN A 232 37.91 -13.64 12.61
C GLN A 232 37.16 -14.11 13.86
N PRO A 233 37.80 -14.84 14.80
CA PRO A 233 37.13 -15.37 15.99
C PRO A 233 36.27 -14.33 16.74
N ASP A 234 36.70 -13.07 16.75
CA ASP A 234 36.06 -11.98 17.48
C ASP A 234 35.45 -10.90 16.54
N SER A 235 35.19 -11.22 15.27
CA SER A 235 34.61 -10.27 14.32
C SER A 235 33.53 -10.90 13.43
N ILE A 236 32.42 -10.18 13.29
CA ILE A 236 31.31 -10.51 12.40
C ILE A 236 31.18 -9.39 11.37
N LEU A 237 31.14 -9.76 10.09
CA LEU A 237 30.72 -8.88 9.03
C LEU A 237 29.22 -9.08 8.79
N LEU A 238 28.47 -7.98 8.96
CA LEU A 238 27.08 -7.86 8.54
C LEU A 238 27.05 -7.13 7.19
N THR A 239 26.35 -7.69 6.22
CA THR A 239 26.00 -6.97 4.99
C THR A 239 24.51 -6.66 5.04
N PHE A 240 24.14 -5.42 4.72
CA PHE A 240 22.76 -4.96 4.69
C PHE A 240 22.28 -4.83 3.24
N ASP A 241 20.98 -4.86 3.03
CA ASP A 241 20.33 -4.63 1.74
C ASP A 241 20.37 -3.16 1.27
N GLU A 242 20.81 -2.25 2.14
CA GLU A 242 21.05 -0.84 1.87
C GLU A 242 22.20 -0.26 2.73
N GLU A 243 22.56 0.99 2.49
CA GLU A 243 23.57 1.68 3.31
C GLU A 243 23.05 1.91 4.73
N VAL A 244 23.87 1.58 5.73
CA VAL A 244 23.54 1.78 7.15
C VAL A 244 24.54 2.71 7.81
N ASN A 245 24.02 3.66 8.61
CA ASN A 245 24.84 4.47 9.50
C ASN A 245 24.86 3.83 10.89
N LEU A 246 25.99 3.22 11.25
CA LEU A 246 26.20 2.73 12.60
C LEU A 246 26.49 3.92 13.52
N LEU A 247 25.58 4.18 14.46
CA LEU A 247 25.86 5.12 15.55
C LEU A 247 26.78 4.40 16.56
N SER A 248 27.85 5.07 16.98
CA SER A 248 28.67 4.57 18.08
C SER A 248 27.80 4.49 19.33
N ALA A 249 27.59 3.29 19.87
CA ALA A 249 27.07 3.14 21.22
C ALA A 249 28.11 3.74 22.19
N GLY A 250 27.69 4.75 22.95
CA GLY A 250 28.52 5.37 24.00
C GLY A 250 28.73 4.46 25.19
#